data_AF-A0AAU1T883-F1
#
_entry.id   AF-A0AAU1T883-F1
#
_cell.length_a   1.000
_cell.length_b   1.000
_cell.length_c   1.000
_cell.angle_alpha   90.00
_cell.angle_beta   90.00
_cell.angle_gamma   90.00
#
_symmetry.space_group_name_H-M   'P 1'
#
loop_
_entity.id
_entity.type
_entity.pdbx_description
1 polymer ?
#
loop_
_entity_poly.entity_id
_entity_poly.type
_entity_poly.pdbx_seq_one_letter_code
_entity_poly.pdbx_strand_id
1 'polypeptide(L)'
;MAHTFDELVERQQAANAAHHEVLRLRDGYGPPGLEPRSESQTQTYETAWRAWRDLARDVQEAVTEYAKDEGLTRSDVEADVKAKAGDGSGA
;
A
#
# COMPACT_ATOMS: atom_id res chain seq x y z
N MET A 1 3.99 -1.33 -20.87
CA MET A 1 3.97 -2.80 -20.94
C MET A 1 2.67 -3.23 -20.30
N ALA A 2 1.98 -4.24 -20.81
CA ALA A 2 0.82 -4.78 -20.10
C ALA A 2 1.30 -5.25 -18.73
N HIS A 3 0.69 -4.75 -17.66
CA HIS A 3 0.96 -5.24 -16.31
C HIS A 3 0.59 -6.73 -16.25
N THR A 4 1.36 -7.54 -15.55
CA THR A 4 0.93 -8.92 -15.26
C THR A 4 0.18 -8.96 -13.93
N PHE A 5 -0.69 -9.95 -13.74
CA PHE A 5 -1.37 -10.12 -12.46
C PHE A 5 -0.37 -10.27 -11.29
N ASP A 6 0.71 -11.04 -11.48
CA ASP A 6 1.75 -11.22 -10.46
C ASP A 6 2.46 -9.90 -10.11
N GLU A 7 2.71 -9.03 -11.11
CA GLU A 7 3.27 -7.70 -10.87
C GLU A 7 2.33 -6.83 -10.02
N LEU A 8 1.01 -6.91 -10.25
CA LEU A 8 0.04 -6.20 -9.41
C LEU A 8 0.06 -6.72 -7.97
N VAL A 9 0.21 -8.03 -7.78
CA VAL A 9 0.33 -8.65 -6.45
C VAL A 9 1.59 -8.18 -5.74
N GLU A 10 2.74 -8.17 -6.41
CA GLU A 10 4.01 -7.68 -5.84
C GLU A 10 3.92 -6.19 -5.46
N ARG A 11 3.35 -5.36 -6.33
CA ARG A 11 3.13 -3.93 -6.05
C ARG A 11 2.19 -3.73 -4.86
N GLN A 12 1.11 -4.51 -4.78
CA GLN A 12 0.18 -4.46 -3.64
C GLN A 12 0.84 -4.92 -2.33
N GLN A 13 1.71 -5.93 -2.38
CA GLN A 13 2.49 -6.36 -1.21
C GLN A 13 3.45 -5.25 -0.74
N ALA A 14 4.12 -4.55 -1.67
CA ALA A 14 4.96 -3.40 -1.33
C ALA A 14 4.15 -2.26 -0.68
N ALA A 15 2.97 -1.94 -1.23
CA ALA A 15 2.06 -0.97 -0.63
C ALA A 15 1.57 -1.41 0.76
N ASN A 16 1.28 -2.70 0.95
CA ASN A 16 0.90 -3.23 2.26
C ASN A 16 2.04 -3.11 3.27
N ALA A 17 3.27 -3.46 2.89
CA ALA A 17 4.44 -3.33 3.76
C ALA A 17 4.70 -1.87 4.17
N ALA A 18 4.60 -0.93 3.23
CA ALA A 18 4.71 0.50 3.51
C ALA A 18 3.58 0.98 4.45
N HIS A 19 2.35 0.49 4.27
CA HIS A 19 1.25 0.78 5.17
C HIS A 19 1.50 0.26 6.59
N HIS A 20 2.01 -0.97 6.72
CA HIS A 20 2.39 -1.53 8.02
C HIS A 20 3.43 -0.67 8.74
N GLU A 21 4.40 -0.12 8.02
CA GLU A 21 5.38 0.80 8.61
C GLU A 21 4.73 2.10 9.09
N VAL A 22 3.81 2.68 8.32
CA VAL A 22 3.03 3.86 8.75
C VAL A 22 2.24 3.58 10.03
N LEU A 23 1.61 2.41 10.12
CA LEU A 23 0.88 1.99 11.32
C LEU A 23 1.82 1.79 12.51
N ARG A 24 2.96 1.12 12.31
CA ARG A 24 3.99 0.92 13.34
C ARG A 24 4.52 2.26 13.88
N LEU A 25 4.79 3.22 13.00
CA LEU A 25 5.22 4.56 13.39
C LEU A 25 4.10 5.28 14.16
N ARG A 26 2.86 5.22 13.68
CA ARG A 26 1.72 5.82 14.37
C ARG A 26 1.57 5.27 15.79
N ASP A 27 1.63 3.95 15.94
CA ASP A 27 1.42 3.27 17.21
C ASP A 27 2.63 3.50 18.15
N GLY A 28 3.86 3.49 17.62
CA GLY A 28 5.09 3.72 18.38
C GLY A 28 5.30 5.16 18.84
N TYR A 29 4.72 6.15 18.14
CA TYR A 29 4.80 7.55 18.54
C TYR A 29 3.72 7.98 19.55
N GLY A 30 2.87 7.05 19.99
CA GLY A 30 1.88 7.27 21.04
C GLY A 30 0.62 8.01 20.56
N PRO A 31 -0.44 8.02 21.38
CA PRO A 31 -1.69 8.67 21.03
C PRO A 31 -1.49 10.19 20.88
N PRO A 32 -2.15 10.83 19.89
CA PRO A 32 -2.09 12.27 19.74
C PRO A 32 -2.59 12.96 21.02
N GLY A 33 -1.70 13.68 21.71
CA GLY A 33 -2.04 14.53 22.86
C GLY A 33 -1.37 14.20 24.19
N LEU A 34 -0.59 13.11 24.30
CA LEU A 34 0.15 12.80 25.54
C LEU A 34 1.45 13.59 25.66
N GLU A 35 2.22 13.66 24.56
CA GLU A 35 3.30 14.64 24.35
C GLU A 35 3.35 15.05 22.87
N PRO A 36 3.71 16.31 22.55
CA PRO A 36 3.90 16.72 21.17
C PRO A 36 5.05 15.90 20.57
N ARG A 37 4.74 15.19 19.48
CA ARG A 37 5.72 14.43 18.69
C ARG A 37 6.87 15.36 18.27
N SER A 38 8.11 14.87 18.33
CA SER A 38 9.25 15.67 17.88
C SER A 38 9.18 15.96 16.38
N GLU A 39 9.86 17.02 15.92
CA GLU A 39 9.92 17.35 14.48
C GLU A 39 10.49 16.18 13.66
N SER A 40 11.52 15.51 14.18
CA SER A 40 12.12 14.33 13.55
C SER A 40 11.12 13.18 13.43
N GLN A 41 10.39 12.86 14.49
CA GLN A 41 9.37 11.81 14.45
C GLN A 41 8.23 12.15 13.47
N THR A 42 7.85 13.44 13.40
CA THR A 42 6.82 13.92 12.46
C THR A 42 7.30 13.76 11.02
N GLN A 43 8.52 14.19 10.72
CA GLN A 43 9.11 14.05 9.40
C GLN A 43 9.27 12.59 8.96
N THR A 44 9.70 11.69 9.87
CA THR A 44 9.77 10.25 9.59
C THR A 44 8.40 9.67 9.24
N TYR A 45 7.37 9.99 10.03
CA TYR A 45 6.01 9.54 9.75
C TYR A 45 5.47 10.07 8.42
N GLU A 46 5.64 11.36 8.14
CA GLU A 46 5.19 11.96 6.89
C GLU A 46 5.90 11.36 5.67
N THR A 47 7.18 11.03 5.81
CA THR A 47 7.96 10.36 4.76
C THR A 47 7.41 8.96 4.48
N ALA A 48 7.18 8.17 5.52
CA ALA A 48 6.59 6.84 5.39
C ALA A 48 5.17 6.91 4.80
N TRP A 49 4.36 7.89 5.24
CA TRP A 49 3.01 8.09 4.73
C TRP A 49 2.99 8.48 3.24
N ARG A 50 3.89 9.37 2.81
CA ARG A 50 4.05 9.74 1.40
C ARG A 50 4.47 8.53 0.56
N ALA A 51 5.48 7.78 1.01
CA ALA A 51 5.94 6.58 0.32
C ALA A 51 4.82 5.54 0.15
N TRP A 52 4.04 5.28 1.20
CA TRP A 52 2.87 4.41 1.11
C TRP A 52 1.83 4.94 0.11
N ARG A 53 1.51 6.24 0.17
CA ARG A 53 0.52 6.85 -0.72
C ARG A 53 0.93 6.74 -2.19
N ASP A 54 2.20 6.95 -2.49
CA ASP A 54 2.72 6.88 -3.85
C ASP A 54 2.61 5.44 -4.38
N LEU A 55 3.02 4.44 -3.59
CA LEU A 55 2.85 3.02 -3.93
C LEU A 55 1.38 2.64 -4.12
N ALA A 56 0.49 3.10 -3.24
CA ALA A 56 -0.94 2.82 -3.36
C ALA A 56 -1.55 3.42 -4.64
N ARG A 57 -1.07 4.60 -5.06
CA ARG A 57 -1.48 5.23 -6.31
C ARG A 57 -0.98 4.41 -7.51
N ASP A 58 0.27 4.00 -7.51
CA ASP A 58 0.86 3.20 -8.59
C ASP A 58 0.12 1.87 -8.76
N VAL A 59 -0.29 1.23 -7.66
CA VAL A 59 -1.13 0.02 -7.70
C VAL A 59 -2.48 0.31 -8.37
N GLN A 60 -3.16 1.40 -8.00
CA GLN A 60 -4.46 1.74 -8.59
C GLN A 60 -4.37 2.03 -10.09
N GLU A 61 -3.32 2.72 -10.52
CA GLU A 61 -3.06 2.99 -11.94
C GLU A 61 -2.82 1.66 -12.69
N ALA A 62 -1.95 0.80 -12.16
CA ALA A 62 -1.62 -0.49 -12.78
C ALA A 62 -2.82 -1.46 -12.87
N VAL A 63 -3.63 -1.56 -11.81
CA VAL A 63 -4.88 -2.33 -11.80
C VAL A 63 -5.85 -1.80 -12.85
N THR A 64 -5.98 -0.49 -12.97
CA THR A 64 -6.89 0.13 -13.95
C THR A 64 -6.48 -0.20 -15.38
N GLU A 65 -5.18 -0.15 -15.66
CA GLU A 65 -4.63 -0.53 -16.96
C GLU A 65 -4.81 -2.03 -17.23
N TYR A 66 -4.46 -2.90 -16.27
CA TYR A 66 -4.65 -4.35 -16.40
C TYR A 66 -6.10 -4.75 -16.64
N ALA A 67 -7.04 -4.21 -15.85
CA ALA A 67 -8.45 -4.51 -16.00
C ALA A 67 -8.97 -4.11 -17.38
N LYS A 68 -8.51 -2.97 -17.90
CA LYS A 68 -8.86 -2.51 -19.25
C LYS A 68 -8.30 -3.43 -20.33
N ASP A 69 -7.05 -3.85 -20.20
CA ASP A 69 -6.37 -4.70 -21.18
C ASP A 69 -6.96 -6.12 -21.21
N GLU A 70 -7.35 -6.67 -20.06
CA GLU A 70 -7.95 -8.00 -19.92
C GLU A 70 -9.48 -8.00 -20.10
N GLY A 71 -10.12 -6.83 -20.24
CA GLY A 71 -11.58 -6.72 -20.35
C GLY A 71 -12.33 -7.08 -19.06
N LEU A 72 -11.67 -6.97 -17.90
CA LEU A 72 -12.23 -7.22 -16.57
C LEU A 72 -12.75 -5.94 -15.93
N THR A 73 -13.52 -6.08 -14.83
CA THR A 73 -13.84 -4.91 -14.01
C THR A 73 -12.68 -4.58 -13.08
N ARG A 74 -12.41 -3.29 -12.89
CA ARG A 74 -11.38 -2.83 -11.96
C ARG A 74 -11.59 -3.40 -10.56
N SER A 75 -12.82 -3.42 -10.07
CA SER A 75 -13.15 -3.90 -8.72
C SER A 75 -12.83 -5.38 -8.51
N ASP A 76 -13.06 -6.23 -9.53
CA ASP A 76 -12.74 -7.66 -9.44
C ASP A 76 -11.22 -7.86 -9.36
N VAL A 77 -10.47 -7.17 -10.22
CA VAL A 77 -9.00 -7.20 -10.18
C VAL A 77 -8.45 -6.69 -8.84
N GLU A 78 -8.98 -5.60 -8.30
CA GLU A 78 -8.58 -5.10 -6.97
C GLU A 78 -8.82 -6.13 -5.86
N ALA A 79 -9.96 -6.83 -5.90
CA ALA A 79 -10.29 -7.84 -4.92
C ALA A 79 -9.34 -9.05 -5.01
N ASP A 80 -9.07 -9.55 -6.22
CA ASP A 80 -8.18 -10.69 -6.45
C ASP A 80 -6.74 -10.37 -6.07
N VAL A 81 -6.24 -9.19 -6.46
CA VAL A 81 -4.90 -8.71 -6.10
C VAL A 81 -4.77 -8.57 -4.58
N LYS A 82 -5.78 -7.99 -3.91
CA LYS A 82 -5.77 -7.85 -2.45
C LYS A 82 -5.81 -9.20 -1.73
N ALA A 83 -6.61 -10.14 -2.21
CA ALA A 83 -6.67 -11.49 -1.64
C ALA A 83 -5.31 -12.18 -1.75
N LYS A 84 -4.69 -12.18 -2.95
CA LYS A 84 -3.37 -12.77 -3.18
C LYS A 84 -2.24 -12.09 -2.42
N ALA A 85 -2.26 -10.77 -2.34
CA ALA A 85 -1.27 -10.01 -1.58
C ALA A 85 -1.39 -10.22 -0.06
N GLY A 86 -2.59 -10.56 0.44
CA GLY A 86 -2.85 -10.88 1.84
C GLY A 86 -2.51 -12.33 2.23
N ASP A 87 -2.78 -13.28 1.34
CA ASP A 87 -2.51 -14.72 1.58
C ASP A 87 -1.02 -15.06 1.71
N GLY A 88 -0.14 -14.22 1.15
CA GLY A 88 1.32 -14.38 1.27
C GLY A 88 1.92 -14.14 2.66
N SER A 89 1.12 -13.68 3.64
CA SER A 89 1.55 -13.49 5.04
C SER A 89 1.30 -14.70 5.95
N GLY A 90 0.81 -15.82 5.40
CA GLY A 90 0.57 -17.06 6.14
C GLY A 90 1.34 -18.26 5.57
N ALA A 91 2.65 -18.32 5.79
CA ALA A 91 3.46 -19.53 5.64
C ALA A 91 4.65 -19.52 6.62
#